data_AF-A0AA41VF45-F1
#
_entry.id   AF-A0AA41VF45-F1
#
_cell.length_a   1.000
_cell.length_b   1.000
_cell.length_c   1.000
_cell.angle_alpha   90.00
_cell.angle_beta   90.00
_cell.angle_gamma   90.00
#
_symmetry.space_group_name_H-M   'P 1'
#
loop_
_entity.id
_entity.type
_entity.pdbx_description
1 polymer ?
#
loop_
_entity_poly.entity_id
_entity_poly.type
_entity_poly.pdbx_seq_one_letter_code
_entity_poly.pdbx_strand_id
1 'polypeptide(L)'
;MFNTREVDSDPCKRPSIFFLDSLASTSATDDLVITSVYKSNGFDNCVGKKDLTKKLEEIRVHSHKLDLNVRQMQARRRQCCNVLPSSPGDKVLNIAIRECGEAELAYMLP
;
A
#
# COMPACT_ATOMS: atom_id res chain seq x y z
N MET A 1 -11.52 5.98 20.57
CA MET A 1 -11.01 7.21 19.91
C MET A 1 -9.85 6.80 19.04
N PHE A 2 -9.90 7.03 17.72
CA PHE A 2 -8.77 6.71 16.84
C PHE A 2 -7.66 7.73 17.10
N ASN A 3 -6.50 7.28 17.58
CA ASN A 3 -5.34 8.14 17.79
C ASN A 3 -4.77 8.55 16.43
N THR A 4 -5.34 9.59 15.82
CA THR A 4 -4.71 10.26 14.68
C THR A 4 -3.63 11.18 15.21
N ARG A 5 -2.40 11.03 14.69
CA ARG A 5 -1.28 11.91 15.03
C ARG A 5 -1.66 13.36 14.72
N GLU A 6 -1.33 14.28 15.63
CA GLU A 6 -1.58 15.71 15.40
C GLU A 6 -0.87 16.20 14.13
N VAL A 7 -1.54 17.06 13.38
CA VAL A 7 -1.00 17.63 12.14
C VAL A 7 -0.08 18.79 12.52
N ASP A 8 1.22 18.61 12.33
CA ASP A 8 2.22 19.66 12.58
C ASP A 8 1.91 20.90 11.72
N SER A 9 2.08 22.11 12.26
CA SER A 9 1.90 23.34 11.49
C SER A 9 2.94 23.47 10.37
N ASP A 10 4.14 22.92 10.56
CA ASP A 10 5.20 22.86 9.56
C ASP A 10 4.96 21.73 8.55
N PRO A 11 4.70 22.03 7.26
CA PRO A 11 4.52 21.03 6.20
C PRO A 11 5.72 20.08 6.08
N CYS A 12 6.93 20.54 6.40
CA CYS A 12 8.15 19.76 6.35
C CYS A 12 8.32 18.80 7.52
N LYS A 13 7.48 18.85 8.55
CA LYS A 13 7.44 17.87 9.64
C LYS A 13 6.28 16.88 9.52
N ARG A 14 5.31 17.18 8.64
CA ARG A 14 4.19 16.27 8.36
C ARG A 14 4.68 14.97 7.71
N PRO A 15 4.07 13.82 8.01
CA PRO A 15 4.35 12.59 7.28
C PRO A 15 3.98 12.74 5.79
N SER A 16 4.64 11.98 4.91
CA SER A 16 4.27 11.94 3.50
C SER A 16 2.89 11.29 3.35
N ILE A 17 2.00 11.95 2.61
CA ILE A 17 0.64 11.48 2.35
C ILE A 17 0.55 11.14 0.86
N PHE A 18 -0.02 9.98 0.55
CA PHE A 18 -0.28 9.51 -0.81
C PHE A 18 -1.79 9.44 -1.00
N PHE A 19 -2.29 10.06 -2.06
CA PHE A 19 -3.70 10.06 -2.39
C PHE A 19 -3.96 9.13 -3.57
N LEU A 20 -5.13 8.49 -3.58
CA LEU A 20 -5.56 7.70 -4.72
C LEU A 20 -5.67 8.61 -5.95
N ASP A 21 -4.88 8.32 -6.98
CA ASP A 21 -4.78 9.09 -8.22
C ASP A 21 -5.60 8.43 -9.33
N SER A 22 -5.41 7.13 -9.53
CA SER A 22 -6.09 6.40 -10.60
C SER A 22 -6.25 4.92 -10.30
N LEU A 23 -7.22 4.30 -11.00
CA LEU A 23 -7.47 2.87 -11.00
C LEU A 23 -7.31 2.36 -12.43
N ALA A 24 -6.59 1.26 -12.61
CA ALA A 24 -6.47 0.56 -13.88
C ALA A 24 -6.90 -0.89 -13.70
N SER A 25 -7.55 -1.47 -14.71
CA SER A 25 -7.84 -2.90 -14.77
C SER A 25 -7.13 -3.54 -15.95
N THR A 26 -6.56 -4.72 -15.73
CA THR A 26 -5.95 -5.52 -16.78
C THR A 26 -6.50 -6.92 -16.69
N SER A 27 -7.07 -7.39 -17.80
CA SER A 27 -7.55 -8.77 -17.95
C SER A 27 -6.51 -9.56 -18.76
N ALA A 28 -5.72 -10.39 -18.07
CA ALA A 28 -4.93 -11.42 -18.73
C ALA A 28 -5.68 -12.74 -18.52
N THR A 29 -6.40 -13.20 -19.55
CA THR A 29 -6.88 -14.58 -19.69
C THR A 29 -7.63 -15.16 -18.48
N ASP A 30 -8.68 -14.47 -18.00
CA ASP A 30 -9.60 -14.82 -16.88
C ASP A 30 -9.26 -14.27 -15.49
N ASP A 31 -8.05 -13.75 -15.26
CA ASP A 31 -7.70 -13.11 -13.97
C ASP A 31 -7.70 -11.59 -14.07
N LEU A 32 -8.75 -10.97 -13.52
CA LEU A 32 -8.86 -9.52 -13.42
C LEU A 32 -7.90 -8.99 -12.36
N VAL A 33 -6.87 -8.25 -12.79
CA VAL A 33 -5.96 -7.52 -11.91
C VAL A 33 -6.37 -6.04 -11.88
N ILE A 34 -6.67 -5.55 -10.69
CA ILE A 34 -6.90 -4.13 -10.43
C ILE A 34 -5.59 -3.53 -9.91
N THR A 35 -5.13 -2.45 -10.54
CA THR A 35 -3.98 -1.66 -10.11
C THR A 35 -4.48 -0.32 -9.60
N SER A 36 -4.28 -0.05 -8.31
CA SER A 36 -4.56 1.24 -7.68
C SER A 36 -3.27 2.04 -7.59
N VAL A 37 -3.27 3.25 -8.16
CA VAL A 37 -2.12 4.14 -8.17
C VAL A 37 -2.34 5.25 -7.15
N TYR A 38 -1.41 5.41 -6.24
CA TYR A 38 -1.40 6.47 -5.25
C TYR A 38 -0.19 7.37 -5.46
N LYS A 39 -0.42 8.68 -5.56
CA LYS A 39 0.65 9.65 -5.77
C LYS A 39 0.87 10.52 -4.54
N SER A 40 2.12 10.86 -4.31
CA SER A 40 2.48 11.85 -3.28
C SER A 40 2.03 13.23 -3.72
N ASN A 41 1.40 13.98 -2.82
CA ASN A 41 1.10 15.39 -3.04
C ASN A 41 2.27 16.26 -2.55
N GLY A 42 3.48 15.93 -3.02
CA GLY A 42 4.77 16.37 -2.48
C GLY A 42 4.82 17.80 -1.92
N PHE A 43 5.54 17.98 -0.81
CA PHE A 43 5.99 19.30 -0.37
C PHE A 43 7.39 19.53 -0.94
N ASP A 44 7.47 20.08 -2.15
CA ASP A 44 8.67 20.06 -2.98
C ASP A 44 9.89 20.81 -2.40
N ASN A 45 9.69 21.66 -1.38
CA ASN A 45 10.73 22.61 -0.95
C ASN A 45 11.27 22.37 0.48
N CYS A 46 11.18 21.15 1.00
CA CYS A 46 11.67 20.83 2.35
C CYS A 46 13.16 20.45 2.36
N VAL A 47 14.04 21.39 2.69
CA VAL A 47 15.52 21.23 2.69
C VAL A 47 16.03 20.14 3.66
N GLY A 48 15.28 19.80 4.72
CA GLY A 48 15.80 19.02 5.86
C GLY A 48 15.50 17.51 5.94
N LYS A 49 14.54 16.97 5.18
CA LYS A 49 14.20 15.54 5.29
C LYS A 49 15.24 14.67 4.56
N LYS A 50 16.16 14.03 5.28
CA LYS A 50 17.17 13.08 4.74
C LYS A 50 16.62 11.67 4.46
N ASP A 51 15.30 11.51 4.45
CA ASP A 51 14.69 10.20 4.57
C ASP A 51 14.41 9.58 3.19
N LEU A 52 14.65 8.26 3.06
CA LEU A 52 14.50 7.46 1.84
C LEU A 52 13.10 7.61 1.19
N THR A 53 12.10 7.99 1.98
CA THR A 53 10.72 8.26 1.56
C THR A 53 10.57 9.50 0.67
N LYS A 54 11.56 10.39 0.58
CA LYS A 54 11.52 11.56 -0.32
C LYS A 54 11.53 11.20 -1.81
N LYS A 55 12.17 10.10 -2.17
CA LYS A 55 12.24 9.69 -3.58
C LYS A 55 10.98 8.99 -4.03
N LEU A 56 10.16 8.52 -3.10
CA LEU A 56 8.95 7.78 -3.42
C LEU A 56 7.85 8.75 -3.85
N GLU A 57 7.55 8.76 -5.15
CA GLU A 57 6.52 9.61 -5.75
C GLU A 57 5.21 8.85 -5.93
N GLU A 58 5.29 7.53 -6.14
CA GLU A 58 4.14 6.71 -6.52
C GLU A 58 4.14 5.36 -5.79
N ILE A 59 2.95 4.92 -5.38
CA ILE A 59 2.70 3.58 -4.85
C ILE A 59 1.68 2.92 -5.77
N ARG A 60 2.03 1.74 -6.29
CA ARG A 60 1.14 0.90 -7.10
C ARG A 60 0.72 -0.30 -6.27
N VAL A 61 -0.57 -0.48 -6.11
CA VAL A 61 -1.15 -1.64 -5.41
C VAL A 61 -1.86 -2.50 -6.42
N HIS A 62 -1.32 -3.69 -6.66
CA HIS A 62 -1.92 -4.71 -7.52
C HIS A 62 -2.76 -5.66 -6.68
N SER A 63 -3.99 -5.89 -7.08
CA SER A 63 -4.90 -6.81 -6.40
C SER A 63 -5.73 -7.58 -7.41
N HIS A 64 -5.87 -8.88 -7.21
CA HIS A 64 -6.88 -9.67 -7.89
C HIS A 64 -8.26 -9.41 -7.27
N LYS A 65 -9.32 -9.84 -7.96
CA LYS A 65 -10.63 -9.95 -7.31
C LYS A 65 -10.50 -10.87 -6.10
N LEU A 66 -10.70 -10.32 -4.90
CA LEU A 66 -10.55 -11.03 -3.64
C LEU A 66 -11.81 -11.86 -3.34
N ASP A 67 -11.94 -13.01 -4.00
CA ASP A 67 -12.92 -14.04 -3.63
C ASP A 67 -12.35 -14.88 -2.47
N LEU A 68 -12.42 -14.34 -1.26
CA LEU A 68 -11.81 -14.94 -0.06
C LEU A 68 -12.43 -16.30 0.28
N ASN A 69 -11.58 -17.31 0.52
CA ASN A 69 -12.02 -18.61 1.04
C ASN A 69 -12.61 -18.45 2.47
N VAL A 70 -13.57 -19.30 2.85
CA VAL A 70 -14.24 -19.32 4.17
C VAL A 70 -13.25 -19.24 5.34
N ARG A 71 -12.09 -19.92 5.23
CA ARG A 71 -11.04 -19.87 6.26
C ARG A 71 -10.43 -18.47 6.44
N GLN A 72 -10.26 -17.72 5.35
CA GLN A 72 -9.77 -16.34 5.39
C GLN A 72 -10.86 -15.36 5.87
N MET A 73 -12.13 -15.64 5.59
CA MET A 73 -13.25 -14.86 6.12
C MET A 73 -13.39 -14.97 7.65
N GLN A 74 -13.01 -16.11 8.22
CA GLN A 74 -13.00 -16.35 9.68
C GLN A 74 -11.72 -15.81 10.36
N ALA A 75 -10.63 -15.65 9.62
CA ALA A 75 -9.41 -15.07 10.13
C ALA A 75 -9.57 -13.55 10.39
N ARG A 76 -8.79 -13.00 11.31
CA ARG A 76 -8.82 -11.56 11.61
C ARG A 76 -8.52 -10.76 10.34
N ARG A 77 -9.41 -9.83 9.95
CA ARG A 77 -9.44 -9.01 8.71
C ARG A 77 -8.11 -8.36 8.25
N ARG A 78 -7.09 -9.15 7.93
CA ARG A 78 -5.80 -8.71 7.39
C ARG A 78 -5.61 -9.43 6.07
N GLN A 79 -5.58 -8.68 4.97
CA GLN A 79 -5.15 -9.20 3.68
C GLN A 79 -3.62 -9.27 3.66
N CYS A 80 -3.07 -10.33 3.09
CA CYS A 80 -1.63 -10.47 2.96
C CYS A 80 -1.13 -9.71 1.73
N CYS A 81 0.08 -9.18 1.82
CA CYS A 81 0.69 -8.43 0.73
C CYS A 81 2.19 -8.69 0.67
N ASN A 82 2.73 -8.56 -0.55
CA ASN A 82 4.17 -8.56 -0.79
C ASN A 82 4.59 -7.18 -1.28
N VAL A 83 5.68 -6.66 -0.72
CA VAL A 83 6.40 -5.53 -1.32
C VAL A 83 7.29 -6.10 -2.40
N LEU A 84 7.02 -5.74 -3.66
CA LEU A 84 7.82 -6.21 -4.79
C LEU A 84 9.16 -5.47 -4.81
N PRO A 85 10.25 -6.14 -5.22
CA PRO A 85 11.56 -5.51 -5.28
C PRO A 85 11.55 -4.32 -6.25
N SER A 86 12.10 -3.20 -5.80
CA SER A 86 12.36 -2.01 -6.62
C SER A 86 13.87 -1.83 -6.80
N SER A 87 14.28 -1.25 -7.92
CA SER A 87 15.68 -0.94 -8.19
C SER A 87 16.15 0.27 -7.35
N PRO A 88 17.45 0.38 -7.02
CA PRO A 88 17.98 1.54 -6.33
C PRO A 88 17.73 2.83 -7.11
N GLY A 89 16.95 3.75 -6.53
CA GLY A 89 16.59 5.02 -7.17
C GLY A 89 15.21 5.05 -7.80
N ASP A 90 14.51 3.91 -7.83
CA ASP A 90 13.10 3.88 -8.23
C ASP A 90 12.25 4.74 -7.30
N LYS A 91 11.39 5.53 -7.92
CA LYS A 91 10.42 6.40 -7.24
C LYS A 91 9.05 5.75 -7.07
N VAL A 92 8.95 4.47 -7.46
CA VAL A 92 7.72 3.70 -7.47
C VAL A 92 7.86 2.50 -6.54
N LEU A 93 6.90 2.35 -5.63
CA LEU A 93 6.77 1.19 -4.76
C LEU A 93 5.63 0.32 -5.29
N ASN A 94 5.92 -0.93 -5.61
CA ASN A 94 4.91 -1.87 -6.05
C ASN A 94 4.55 -2.81 -4.90
N ILE A 95 3.26 -2.94 -4.61
CA ILE A 95 2.69 -3.80 -3.58
C ILE A 95 1.71 -4.73 -4.26
N ALA A 96 1.83 -6.04 -4.02
CA ALA A 96 0.89 -7.03 -4.51
C ALA A 96 0.07 -7.60 -3.35
N ILE A 97 -1.25 -7.38 -3.37
CA ILE A 97 -2.20 -8.04 -2.48
C ILE A 97 -2.43 -9.46 -2.99
N ARG A 98 -2.32 -10.43 -2.08
CA ARG A 98 -2.47 -11.86 -2.38
C ARG A 98 -3.18 -12.58 -1.24
N GLU A 99 -3.53 -13.82 -1.49
CA GLU A 99 -3.94 -14.75 -0.45
C GLU A 99 -2.81 -14.96 0.57
N CYS A 100 -3.20 -15.11 1.84
CA CYS A 100 -2.28 -15.44 2.91
C CYS A 100 -1.86 -16.90 2.83
N GLY A 101 -0.56 -17.16 3.04
CA GLY A 101 -0.08 -18.51 3.27
C GLY A 101 -0.53 -19.02 4.64
N GLU A 102 -0.47 -20.34 4.85
CA GLU A 102 -0.98 -20.98 6.07
C GLU A 102 -0.33 -20.42 7.35
N ALA A 103 0.96 -20.12 7.32
CA ALA A 103 1.70 -19.55 8.45
C ALA A 103 1.39 -18.05 8.70
N GLU A 104 0.79 -17.36 7.74
CA GLU A 104 0.40 -15.94 7.85
C GLU A 104 -1.02 -15.79 8.41
N LEU A 105 -1.78 -16.88 8.48
CA LEU A 105 -3.14 -16.89 9.01
C LEU A 105 -3.10 -16.82 10.54
N ALA A 106 -3.47 -15.66 11.07
CA ALA A 106 -3.75 -15.49 12.50
C ALA A 106 -5.21 -15.90 12.77
N TYR A 107 -5.39 -17.12 13.26
CA TYR A 107 -6.68 -17.58 13.78
C TYR A 107 -6.96 -16.94 15.14
N MET A 108 -8.20 -16.51 15.38
CA MET A 108 -8.61 -16.19 16.74
C MET A 108 -8.72 -17.50 17.51
N LEU A 109 -7.92 -17.65 18.57
CA LEU A 109 -8.19 -18.66 19.58
C LEU A 109 -9.49 -18.26 20.30
N PRO A 110 -10.40 -19.22 20.57
CA PRO A 110 -11.68 -18.96 21.22
C PRO A 110 -11.54 -18.35 22.62
#